data_AF-A0A139CJ48-F1
#
_entry.id   AF-A0A139CJ48-F1
#
_cell.length_a   1.000
_cell.length_b   1.000
_cell.length_c   1.000
_cell.angle_alpha   90.00
_cell.angle_beta   90.00
_cell.angle_gamma   90.00
#
_symmetry.space_group_name_H-M   'P 1'
#
loop_
_entity.id
_entity.type
_entity.pdbx_description
1 polymer ?
#
loop_
_entity_poly.entity_id
_entity_poly.type
_entity_poly.pdbx_seq_one_letter_code
_entity_poly.pdbx_strand_id
1 'polypeptide(L)'
;MINEEGQIAVDFLLGISLFLIALMFVVQFIPGLFMSGSAGESSLDYTAYRTATILTEDPGWWGNSTSSSTDWESHTNDIMRIGLAVDDDNSSKSTNRPNIISRDKIIAMMQVNESIFVDRLGLYDNVNDAVFSYGYNISIIKDKQYLSINNTAITRGDPAPPDRETSRITRLMLVETGRVAYINATELTTNLTLPSNTSLINVRGPLSENITIQLGQFDINGTNPSLKYVKLNGSTLTTSADYTVYEKNGATRSSPGSSLDTDDVLCLD
;
A
#
# COMPACT_ATOMS: atom_id res chain seq x y z
N MET A 1 -36.23 51.28 41.19
CA MET A 1 -35.00 50.47 41.16
C MET A 1 -35.43 49.02 41.23
N ILE A 2 -35.33 48.30 40.12
CA ILE A 2 -35.53 46.85 40.11
C ILE A 2 -34.25 46.28 40.73
N ASN A 3 -34.37 45.48 41.79
CA ASN A 3 -33.23 44.98 42.57
C ASN A 3 -32.29 44.15 41.69
N GLU A 4 -31.10 44.70 41.41
CA GLU A 4 -30.05 44.06 40.60
C GLU A 4 -29.64 42.68 41.17
N GLU A 5 -29.68 42.53 42.49
CA GLU A 5 -29.38 41.25 43.16
C GLU A 5 -30.37 40.12 42.77
N GLY A 6 -31.65 40.46 42.57
CA GLY A 6 -32.66 39.50 42.15
C GLY A 6 -32.48 39.07 40.69
N GLN A 7 -32.03 39.99 39.84
CA GLN A 7 -31.73 39.71 38.44
C GLN A 7 -30.50 38.80 38.30
N ILE A 8 -29.45 39.05 39.08
CA ILE A 8 -28.24 38.20 39.10
C ILE A 8 -28.58 36.77 39.55
N ALA A 9 -29.45 36.61 40.56
CA ALA A 9 -29.88 35.29 41.01
C ALA A 9 -30.68 34.53 39.94
N VAL A 10 -31.54 35.22 39.19
CA VAL A 10 -32.34 34.63 38.10
C VAL A 10 -31.46 34.25 36.91
N ASP A 11 -30.52 35.11 36.51
CA ASP A 11 -29.60 34.83 35.41
C ASP A 11 -28.67 33.66 35.74
N PHE A 12 -28.22 33.54 36.99
CA PHE A 12 -27.46 32.38 37.46
C PHE A 12 -28.28 31.09 37.44
N LEU A 13 -29.55 31.14 37.89
CA LEU A 13 -30.45 29.98 37.88
C LEU A 13 -30.75 29.52 36.44
N LEU A 14 -30.95 30.46 35.51
CA LEU A 14 -31.15 30.14 34.10
C LEU A 14 -29.88 29.56 33.48
N GLY A 15 -28.71 30.14 33.78
CA GLY A 15 -27.42 29.65 33.30
C GLY A 15 -27.13 28.22 33.75
N ILE A 16 -27.32 27.92 35.05
CA ILE A 16 -27.07 26.57 35.56
C ILE A 16 -28.12 25.57 35.05
N SER A 17 -29.36 25.99 34.84
CA SER A 17 -30.41 25.13 34.26
C SER A 17 -30.08 24.75 32.82
N LEU A 18 -29.65 25.72 32.01
CA LEU A 18 -29.28 25.47 30.62
C LEU A 18 -28.01 24.60 30.52
N PHE A 19 -27.05 24.80 31.42
CA PHE A 19 -25.88 23.93 31.56
C PHE A 19 -26.28 22.49 31.93
N LEU A 20 -27.16 22.30 32.90
CA LEU A 20 -27.59 20.97 33.34
C LEU A 20 -28.41 20.24 32.26
N ILE A 21 -29.24 20.95 31.50
CA ILE A 21 -29.96 20.37 30.35
C ILE A 21 -28.96 19.93 29.27
N ALA A 22 -27.99 20.77 28.92
CA ALA A 22 -26.96 20.42 27.95
C ALA A 22 -26.11 19.23 28.42
N LEU A 23 -25.74 19.20 29.70
CA LEU A 23 -24.99 18.10 30.30
C LEU A 23 -25.79 16.78 30.25
N MET A 24 -27.09 16.83 30.50
CA MET A 24 -27.96 15.66 30.40
C MET A 24 -27.99 15.09 28.97
N PHE A 25 -28.07 15.95 27.94
CA PHE A 25 -27.96 15.52 26.55
C PHE A 25 -26.60 14.87 26.26
N VAL A 26 -25.49 15.47 26.69
CA VAL A 26 -24.15 14.90 26.50
C VAL A 26 -24.04 13.52 27.16
N VAL A 27 -24.53 13.36 28.40
CA VAL A 27 -24.49 12.08 29.12
C VAL A 27 -25.32 11.01 28.42
N GLN A 28 -26.43 11.36 27.76
CA GLN A 28 -27.22 10.42 26.95
C GLN A 28 -26.47 9.92 25.71
N PHE A 29 -25.51 10.68 25.17
CA PHE A 29 -24.68 10.25 24.05
C PHE A 29 -23.44 9.45 24.46
N ILE A 30 -23.05 9.47 25.75
CA ILE A 30 -21.90 8.69 26.26
C ILE A 30 -22.05 7.18 25.98
N PRO A 31 -23.21 6.53 26.24
CA PRO A 31 -23.40 5.12 25.87
C PRO A 31 -23.20 4.85 24.38
N GLY A 32 -23.58 5.80 23.51
CA GLY A 32 -23.38 5.69 22.05
C GLY A 32 -21.91 5.74 21.63
N LEU A 33 -21.03 6.34 22.43
CA LEU A 33 -19.58 6.30 22.21
C LEU A 33 -18.96 4.95 22.60
N PHE A 34 -19.60 4.21 23.52
CA PHE A 34 -19.15 2.90 23.99
C PHE A 34 -19.87 1.72 23.34
N MET A 35 -20.98 1.95 22.61
CA MET A 35 -21.46 1.04 21.59
C MET A 35 -20.52 1.11 20.37
N SER A 36 -19.33 0.54 20.52
CA SER A 36 -18.57 0.06 19.36
C SER A 36 -19.35 -1.13 18.81
N GLY A 37 -19.91 -0.98 17.62
CA GLY A 37 -20.72 -2.00 16.99
C GLY A 37 -22.21 -1.68 17.07
N SER A 38 -22.76 -1.26 15.94
CA SER A 38 -24.20 -1.28 15.74
C SER A 38 -24.77 -2.66 16.07
N ALA A 39 -26.03 -2.73 16.51
CA ALA A 39 -26.78 -3.96 16.80
C ALA A 39 -27.05 -4.84 15.55
N GLY A 40 -26.18 -4.76 14.53
CA GLY A 40 -26.19 -5.53 13.29
C GLY A 40 -24.79 -5.79 12.70
N GLU A 41 -23.69 -5.43 13.37
CA GLU A 41 -22.33 -5.83 12.93
C GLU A 41 -22.06 -7.27 13.38
N SER A 42 -21.94 -8.18 12.42
CA SER A 42 -21.66 -9.58 12.73
C SER A 42 -20.17 -9.76 13.04
N SER A 43 -19.82 -10.86 13.72
CA SER A 43 -18.41 -11.23 13.97
C SER A 43 -17.57 -11.31 12.68
N LEU A 44 -18.24 -11.46 11.53
CA LEU A 44 -17.64 -11.42 10.20
C LEU A 44 -17.11 -10.02 9.85
N ASP A 45 -17.77 -8.93 10.25
CA ASP A 45 -17.33 -7.56 9.97
C ASP A 45 -16.00 -7.24 10.66
N TYR A 46 -15.89 -7.59 11.93
CA TYR A 46 -14.64 -7.43 12.70
C TYR A 46 -13.51 -8.28 12.11
N THR A 47 -13.81 -9.51 11.71
CA THR A 47 -12.82 -10.41 11.10
C THR A 47 -12.36 -9.90 9.74
N ALA A 48 -13.28 -9.46 8.88
CA ALA A 48 -12.97 -8.88 7.58
C ALA A 48 -12.14 -7.60 7.72
N TYR A 49 -12.52 -6.71 8.66
CA TYR A 49 -11.79 -5.48 8.94
C TYR A 49 -10.37 -5.78 9.41
N ARG A 50 -10.21 -6.60 10.47
CA ARG A 50 -8.91 -6.99 11.01
C ARG A 50 -8.02 -7.63 9.95
N THR A 51 -8.56 -8.58 9.19
CA THR A 51 -7.81 -9.29 8.15
C THR A 51 -7.31 -8.32 7.09
N ALA A 52 -8.20 -7.46 6.58
CA ALA A 52 -7.81 -6.44 5.62
C ALA A 52 -6.76 -5.50 6.22
N THR A 53 -6.88 -5.10 7.49
CA THR A 53 -5.95 -4.16 8.15
C THR A 53 -4.56 -4.78 8.26
N ILE A 54 -4.48 -6.01 8.77
CA ILE A 54 -3.23 -6.74 8.91
C ILE A 54 -2.55 -6.91 7.55
N LEU A 55 -3.30 -7.31 6.52
CA LEU A 55 -2.71 -7.49 5.19
C LEU A 55 -2.21 -6.16 4.60
N THR A 56 -2.88 -5.03 4.83
CA THR A 56 -2.54 -3.77 4.15
C THR A 56 -1.59 -2.86 4.93
N GLU A 57 -1.57 -2.95 6.25
CA GLU A 57 -0.87 -2.00 7.12
C GLU A 57 0.28 -2.67 7.91
N ASP A 58 0.25 -3.99 8.07
CA ASP A 58 1.32 -4.74 8.73
C ASP A 58 2.31 -5.27 7.68
N PRO A 59 3.63 -5.11 7.87
CA PRO A 59 4.61 -5.77 7.00
C PRO A 59 4.63 -7.29 7.17
N GLY A 60 4.07 -7.83 8.25
CA GLY A 60 4.26 -9.23 8.64
C GLY A 60 5.64 -9.46 9.24
N TRP A 61 5.83 -10.64 9.83
CA TRP A 61 7.12 -11.03 10.39
C TRP A 61 7.21 -12.54 10.60
N TRP A 62 8.45 -13.00 10.63
CA TRP A 62 8.82 -14.36 10.97
C TRP A 62 9.72 -14.36 12.20
N GLY A 63 9.84 -15.51 12.84
CA GLY A 63 10.77 -15.64 13.95
C GLY A 63 10.99 -17.09 14.35
N ASN A 64 12.22 -17.39 14.74
CA ASN A 64 12.61 -18.66 15.34
C ASN A 64 13.44 -18.40 16.61
N SER A 65 14.04 -19.46 17.16
CA SER A 65 14.82 -19.37 18.41
C SER A 65 16.05 -18.45 18.34
N THR A 66 16.54 -18.12 17.14
CA THR A 66 17.79 -17.38 16.94
C THR A 66 17.61 -16.01 16.30
N SER A 67 16.55 -15.79 15.54
CA SER A 67 16.35 -14.57 14.75
C SER A 67 14.89 -14.30 14.44
N SER A 68 14.58 -13.04 14.16
CA SER A 68 13.28 -12.59 13.67
C SER A 68 13.46 -11.35 12.81
N SER A 69 12.65 -11.21 11.76
CA SER A 69 12.69 -10.08 10.83
C SER A 69 11.34 -9.97 10.09
N THR A 70 11.13 -8.91 9.31
CA THR A 70 9.88 -8.65 8.59
C THR A 70 9.81 -9.23 7.17
N ASP A 71 10.93 -9.79 6.67
CA ASP A 71 11.04 -10.49 5.39
C ASP A 71 10.46 -11.92 5.45
N TRP A 72 9.24 -12.05 5.96
CA TRP A 72 8.58 -13.34 6.15
C TRP A 72 8.37 -14.10 4.84
N GLU A 73 8.31 -13.39 3.71
CA GLU A 73 8.16 -13.96 2.37
C GLU A 73 9.33 -14.88 1.98
N SER A 74 10.51 -14.69 2.58
CA SER A 74 11.68 -15.55 2.39
C SER A 74 11.80 -16.65 3.46
N HIS A 75 10.95 -16.62 4.49
CA HIS A 75 10.98 -17.51 5.67
C HIS A 75 9.61 -18.15 5.94
N THR A 76 8.99 -18.72 4.91
CA THR A 76 7.59 -19.21 4.96
C THR A 76 7.33 -20.35 5.96
N ASN A 77 8.38 -21.02 6.46
CA ASN A 77 8.26 -22.07 7.46
C ASN A 77 8.12 -21.53 8.89
N ASP A 78 8.59 -20.32 9.17
CA ASP A 78 8.65 -19.73 10.51
C ASP A 78 7.78 -18.45 10.63
N ILE A 79 6.71 -18.38 9.82
CA ILE A 79 5.79 -17.24 9.80
C ILE A 79 5.12 -17.09 11.16
N MET A 80 5.21 -15.89 11.73
CA MET A 80 4.49 -15.49 12.94
C MET A 80 3.28 -14.63 12.60
N ARG A 81 3.36 -13.81 11.55
CA ARG A 81 2.26 -13.00 11.03
C ARG A 81 2.44 -12.75 9.54
N ILE A 82 1.34 -12.82 8.80
CA ILE A 82 1.29 -12.49 7.37
C ILE A 82 0.82 -11.04 7.24
N GLY A 83 1.60 -10.22 6.55
CA GLY A 83 1.27 -8.85 6.21
C GLY A 83 1.88 -8.51 4.86
N LEU A 84 1.27 -7.63 4.08
CA LEU A 84 1.71 -7.32 2.72
C LEU A 84 2.34 -5.94 2.60
N ALA A 85 2.34 -5.13 3.67
CA ALA A 85 2.91 -3.79 3.60
C ALA A 85 4.42 -3.85 3.30
N VAL A 86 4.90 -2.86 2.53
CA VAL A 86 6.33 -2.72 2.23
C VAL A 86 7.12 -2.44 3.50
N ASP A 87 8.26 -3.12 3.61
CA ASP A 87 9.22 -2.87 4.68
C ASP A 87 9.97 -1.56 4.45
N ASP A 88 10.06 -0.75 5.50
CA ASP A 88 10.98 0.39 5.50
C ASP A 88 12.33 0.01 6.12
N ASP A 89 12.30 -0.84 7.15
CA ASP A 89 13.47 -1.36 7.85
C ASP A 89 13.14 -2.79 8.31
N ASN A 90 13.94 -3.77 7.87
CA ASN A 90 13.73 -5.18 8.17
C ASN A 90 13.86 -5.52 9.67
N SER A 91 14.42 -4.60 10.46
CA SER A 91 14.51 -4.74 11.93
C SER A 91 13.29 -4.18 12.67
N SER A 92 12.42 -3.44 11.99
CA SER A 92 11.26 -2.76 12.57
C SER A 92 9.96 -3.36 12.05
N LYS A 93 9.05 -3.69 12.98
CA LYS A 93 7.68 -4.14 12.63
C LYS A 93 6.76 -2.99 12.19
N SER A 94 7.29 -1.79 12.00
CA SER A 94 6.55 -0.60 11.61
C SER A 94 7.02 -0.10 10.25
N THR A 95 6.07 0.32 9.43
CA THR A 95 6.30 0.97 8.14
C THR A 95 5.83 2.42 8.18
N ASN A 96 6.65 3.33 7.67
CA ASN A 96 6.32 4.73 7.40
C ASN A 96 5.84 4.94 5.96
N ARG A 97 5.67 3.86 5.18
CA ARG A 97 5.05 3.86 3.85
C ARG A 97 3.65 3.23 3.91
N PRO A 98 2.69 3.87 4.60
CA PRO A 98 1.33 3.36 4.63
C PRO A 98 0.75 3.31 3.21
N ASN A 99 -0.13 2.35 2.98
CA ASN A 99 -0.83 2.16 1.70
C ASN A 99 0.01 1.63 0.53
N ILE A 100 1.21 1.09 0.75
CA ILE A 100 1.99 0.40 -0.30
C ILE A 100 2.14 -1.07 0.09
N ILE A 101 1.72 -1.98 -0.79
CA ILE A 101 1.89 -3.43 -0.62
C ILE A 101 2.96 -4.00 -1.55
N SER A 102 3.79 -4.88 -0.98
CA SER A 102 4.94 -5.50 -1.62
C SER A 102 4.54 -6.61 -2.59
N ARG A 103 5.16 -6.60 -3.77
CA ARG A 103 4.99 -7.65 -4.79
C ARG A 103 5.39 -9.03 -4.26
N ASP A 104 6.55 -9.10 -3.61
CA ASP A 104 7.17 -10.35 -3.22
C ASP A 104 6.37 -11.01 -2.09
N LYS A 105 5.84 -10.19 -1.16
CA LYS A 105 4.90 -10.64 -0.13
C LYS A 105 3.58 -11.15 -0.71
N ILE A 106 3.04 -10.51 -1.75
CA ILE A 106 1.84 -11.00 -2.46
C ILE A 106 2.11 -12.38 -3.09
N ILE A 107 3.26 -12.55 -3.76
CA ILE A 107 3.63 -13.84 -4.36
C ILE A 107 3.77 -14.92 -3.29
N ALA A 108 4.50 -14.64 -2.21
CA ALA A 108 4.66 -15.58 -1.10
C ALA A 108 3.33 -15.89 -0.43
N MET A 109 2.46 -14.89 -0.23
CA MET A 109 1.12 -15.06 0.31
C MET A 109 0.32 -16.09 -0.51
N MET A 110 0.44 -16.11 -1.83
CA MET A 110 -0.23 -17.11 -2.66
C MET A 110 0.31 -18.55 -2.49
N GLN A 111 1.52 -18.70 -1.95
CA GLN A 111 2.21 -19.98 -1.78
C GLN A 111 2.14 -20.55 -0.36
N VAL A 112 1.79 -19.74 0.64
CA VAL A 112 1.65 -20.20 2.03
C VAL A 112 0.60 -21.31 2.12
N ASN A 113 0.90 -22.38 2.88
CA ASN A 113 -0.03 -23.48 3.12
C ASN A 113 -1.35 -22.98 3.73
N GLU A 114 -2.47 -23.56 3.32
CA GLU A 114 -3.80 -23.13 3.76
C GLU A 114 -4.01 -23.15 5.27
N SER A 115 -3.54 -24.18 5.97
CA SER A 115 -3.72 -24.26 7.43
C SER A 115 -2.93 -23.17 8.15
N ILE A 116 -1.71 -22.89 7.69
CA ILE A 116 -0.88 -21.79 8.21
C ILE A 116 -1.54 -20.44 7.91
N PHE A 117 -2.05 -20.26 6.69
CA PHE A 117 -2.67 -19.00 6.28
C PHE A 117 -3.90 -18.67 7.14
N VAL A 118 -4.79 -19.64 7.32
CA VAL A 118 -6.01 -19.51 8.15
C VAL A 118 -5.65 -19.26 9.61
N ASP A 119 -4.68 -19.99 10.16
CA ASP A 119 -4.23 -19.83 11.54
C ASP A 119 -3.61 -18.44 11.78
N ARG A 120 -2.66 -18.02 10.94
CA ARG A 120 -1.91 -16.76 11.13
C ARG A 120 -2.75 -15.50 10.91
N LEU A 121 -3.82 -15.58 10.12
CA LEU A 121 -4.78 -14.49 9.97
C LEU A 121 -5.95 -14.57 10.96
N GLY A 122 -6.04 -15.66 11.75
CA GLY A 122 -7.13 -15.90 12.68
C GLY A 122 -8.49 -16.05 11.99
N LEU A 123 -8.51 -16.68 10.81
CA LEU A 123 -9.72 -16.87 10.00
C LEU A 123 -10.55 -18.06 10.50
N TYR A 124 -10.76 -18.12 11.81
CA TYR A 124 -11.51 -19.16 12.47
C TYR A 124 -12.17 -18.63 13.73
N ASP A 125 -13.19 -19.36 14.19
CA ASP A 125 -13.85 -19.17 15.47
C ASP A 125 -13.78 -20.46 16.29
N ASN A 126 -13.95 -20.34 17.61
CA ASN A 126 -14.06 -21.48 18.52
C ASN A 126 -15.50 -21.62 18.98
N VAL A 127 -16.20 -22.63 18.48
CA VAL A 127 -17.59 -22.92 18.87
C VAL A 127 -17.62 -24.26 19.59
N ASN A 128 -17.92 -24.24 20.90
CA ASN A 128 -17.96 -25.44 21.75
C ASN A 128 -16.69 -26.31 21.66
N ASP A 129 -15.53 -25.69 21.84
CA ASP A 129 -14.19 -26.34 21.75
C ASP A 129 -13.84 -26.93 20.37
N ALA A 130 -14.65 -26.67 19.34
CA ALA A 130 -14.34 -27.01 17.96
C ALA A 130 -13.93 -25.76 17.17
N VAL A 131 -12.80 -25.86 16.47
CA VAL A 131 -12.31 -24.81 15.56
C VAL A 131 -13.15 -24.84 14.28
N PHE A 132 -13.78 -23.72 13.95
CA PHE A 132 -14.54 -23.54 12.72
C PHE A 132 -13.91 -22.45 11.86
N SER A 133 -13.32 -22.83 10.73
CA SER A 133 -12.71 -21.88 9.80
C SER A 133 -13.77 -21.09 9.03
N TYR A 134 -13.58 -19.78 8.91
CA TYR A 134 -14.40 -18.94 8.05
C TYR A 134 -14.07 -19.22 6.57
N GLY A 135 -15.10 -19.21 5.72
CA GLY A 135 -14.88 -19.06 4.29
C GLY A 135 -14.40 -17.64 3.99
N TYR A 136 -13.40 -17.49 3.13
CA TYR A 136 -12.83 -16.19 2.79
C TYR A 136 -12.58 -16.04 1.29
N ASN A 137 -12.53 -14.80 0.84
CA ASN A 137 -12.06 -14.42 -0.49
C ASN A 137 -11.18 -13.18 -0.35
N ILE A 138 -9.90 -13.31 -0.68
CA ILE A 138 -8.95 -12.20 -0.70
C ILE A 138 -8.49 -12.02 -2.14
N SER A 139 -8.76 -10.86 -2.72
CA SER A 139 -8.38 -10.56 -4.09
C SER A 139 -7.85 -9.15 -4.24
N ILE A 140 -6.92 -8.97 -5.18
CA ILE A 140 -6.41 -7.64 -5.55
C ILE A 140 -6.97 -7.31 -6.93
N ILE A 141 -7.65 -6.18 -7.05
CA ILE A 141 -8.34 -5.76 -8.27
C ILE A 141 -7.71 -4.48 -8.80
N LYS A 142 -7.35 -4.48 -10.09
CA LYS A 142 -6.91 -3.31 -10.85
C LYS A 142 -7.81 -3.15 -12.07
N ASP A 143 -8.38 -1.96 -12.28
CA ASP A 143 -9.24 -1.66 -13.43
C ASP A 143 -10.39 -2.66 -13.64
N LYS A 144 -11.02 -3.09 -12.53
CA LYS A 144 -12.12 -4.08 -12.48
C LYS A 144 -11.73 -5.52 -12.88
N GLN A 145 -10.45 -5.80 -13.05
CA GLN A 145 -9.91 -7.15 -13.28
C GLN A 145 -9.04 -7.58 -12.11
N TYR A 146 -8.89 -8.88 -11.88
CA TYR A 146 -7.91 -9.36 -10.92
C TYR A 146 -6.50 -8.95 -11.38
N LEU A 147 -5.72 -8.41 -10.46
CA LEU A 147 -4.31 -8.17 -10.72
C LEU A 147 -3.64 -9.51 -11.04
N SER A 148 -2.89 -9.56 -12.14
CA SER A 148 -2.13 -10.73 -12.53
C SER A 148 -0.64 -10.46 -12.31
N ILE A 149 0.02 -11.32 -11.54
CA ILE A 149 1.48 -11.30 -11.34
C ILE A 149 2.02 -12.64 -11.82
N ASN A 150 3.03 -12.61 -12.69
CA ASN A 150 3.60 -13.82 -13.32
C ASN A 150 2.52 -14.72 -13.95
N ASN A 151 1.55 -14.10 -14.65
CA ASN A 151 0.43 -14.77 -15.30
C ASN A 151 -0.54 -15.49 -14.35
N THR A 152 -0.48 -15.22 -13.04
CA THR A 152 -1.35 -15.77 -12.01
C THR A 152 -2.24 -14.66 -11.44
N ALA A 153 -3.56 -14.85 -11.51
CA ALA A 153 -4.51 -13.92 -10.90
C ALA A 153 -4.38 -13.95 -9.38
N ILE A 154 -4.24 -12.78 -8.77
CA ILE A 154 -4.13 -12.65 -7.31
C ILE A 154 -5.52 -12.69 -6.69
N THR A 155 -5.96 -13.92 -6.45
CA THR A 155 -7.20 -14.25 -5.74
C THR A 155 -6.97 -15.53 -4.93
N ARG A 156 -7.28 -15.50 -3.64
CA ARG A 156 -7.12 -16.62 -2.71
C ARG A 156 -8.41 -16.86 -1.93
N GLY A 157 -8.75 -18.13 -1.76
CA GLY A 157 -10.00 -18.56 -1.16
C GLY A 157 -11.12 -18.78 -2.18
N ASP A 158 -12.33 -18.97 -1.68
CA ASP A 158 -13.49 -19.36 -2.48
C ASP A 158 -14.36 -18.14 -2.83
N PRO A 159 -15.11 -18.16 -3.95
CA PRO A 159 -16.08 -17.11 -4.23
C PRO A 159 -17.14 -17.03 -3.13
N ALA A 160 -17.59 -15.81 -2.84
CA ALA A 160 -18.62 -15.56 -1.84
C ALA A 160 -19.89 -16.37 -2.17
N PRO A 161 -20.37 -17.23 -1.25
CA PRO A 161 -21.58 -18.01 -1.46
C PRO A 161 -22.83 -17.12 -1.46
N PRO A 162 -23.83 -17.36 -2.33
CA PRO A 162 -25.02 -16.52 -2.44
C PRO A 162 -26.04 -16.75 -1.32
N ASP A 163 -25.93 -17.84 -0.58
CA ASP A 163 -26.90 -18.36 0.38
C ASP A 163 -26.51 -18.15 1.85
N ARG A 164 -25.39 -17.45 2.11
CA ARG A 164 -24.86 -17.24 3.47
C ARG A 164 -24.52 -15.78 3.70
N GLU A 165 -24.45 -15.41 4.98
CA GLU A 165 -23.97 -14.10 5.37
C GLU A 165 -22.50 -13.94 5.01
N THR A 166 -22.15 -12.80 4.40
CA THR A 166 -20.78 -12.46 4.03
C THR A 166 -20.50 -11.02 4.42
N SER A 167 -19.33 -10.77 5.00
CA SER A 167 -18.81 -9.42 5.19
C SER A 167 -17.73 -9.12 4.17
N ARG A 168 -17.66 -7.86 3.73
CA ARG A 168 -16.67 -7.40 2.75
C ARG A 168 -16.06 -6.07 3.18
N ILE A 169 -14.74 -6.02 3.24
CA ILE A 169 -13.96 -4.80 3.38
C ILE A 169 -13.14 -4.58 2.10
N THR A 170 -13.09 -3.33 1.63
CA THR A 170 -12.29 -2.93 0.47
C THR A 170 -11.37 -1.79 0.89
N ARG A 171 -10.09 -1.90 0.54
CA ARG A 171 -9.08 -0.86 0.76
C ARG A 171 -8.43 -0.47 -0.57
N LEU A 172 -8.09 0.81 -0.71
CA LEU A 172 -7.36 1.34 -1.86
C LEU A 172 -5.88 1.38 -1.50
N MET A 173 -5.07 0.64 -2.26
CA MET A 173 -3.65 0.44 -1.98
C MET A 173 -2.83 0.68 -3.25
N LEU A 174 -1.62 1.18 -3.09
CA LEU A 174 -0.59 1.14 -4.12
C LEU A 174 0.06 -0.25 -4.08
N VAL A 175 0.22 -0.88 -5.25
CA VAL A 175 0.82 -2.21 -5.37
C VAL A 175 2.14 -2.07 -6.10
N GLU A 176 3.21 -2.63 -5.52
CA GLU A 176 4.47 -2.77 -6.25
C GLU A 176 4.28 -3.77 -7.39
N THR A 177 4.51 -3.34 -8.62
CA THR A 177 4.36 -4.20 -9.81
C THR A 177 5.70 -4.57 -10.46
N GLY A 178 6.81 -3.98 -10.01
CA GLY A 178 8.14 -4.21 -10.56
C GLY A 178 9.23 -3.54 -9.73
N ARG A 179 10.49 -3.75 -10.14
CA ARG A 179 11.64 -3.12 -9.48
C ARG A 179 11.91 -1.76 -10.12
N VAL A 180 11.99 -0.73 -9.28
CA VAL A 180 12.38 0.62 -9.72
C VAL A 180 13.84 0.85 -9.40
N ALA A 181 14.67 1.04 -10.41
CA ALA A 181 16.05 1.50 -10.25
C ALA A 181 16.07 3.02 -10.47
N TYR A 182 16.39 3.79 -9.42
CA TYR A 182 16.64 5.22 -9.56
C TYR A 182 18.12 5.47 -9.84
N ILE A 183 18.42 6.17 -10.93
CA ILE A 183 19.78 6.56 -11.29
C ILE A 183 19.85 8.08 -11.29
N ASN A 184 20.71 8.61 -10.42
CA ASN A 184 21.04 10.03 -10.41
C ASN A 184 21.98 10.34 -11.59
N ALA A 185 21.52 11.19 -12.50
CA ALA A 185 22.30 11.52 -13.70
C ALA A 185 23.58 12.30 -13.38
N THR A 186 23.64 13.02 -12.25
CA THR A 186 24.86 13.72 -11.81
C THR A 186 25.98 12.77 -11.37
N GLU A 187 25.64 11.53 -11.03
CA GLU A 187 26.59 10.48 -10.61
C GLU A 187 27.08 9.62 -11.79
N LEU A 188 26.51 9.83 -12.99
CA LEU A 188 26.91 9.12 -14.19
C LEU A 188 28.30 9.58 -14.65
N THR A 189 29.29 8.73 -14.42
CA THR A 189 30.66 8.92 -14.94
C THR A 189 30.88 8.03 -16.16
N THR A 190 31.52 8.56 -17.21
CA THR A 190 31.90 7.79 -18.39
C THR A 190 33.41 7.68 -18.50
N ASN A 191 33.93 6.46 -18.61
CA ASN A 191 35.33 6.18 -18.97
C ASN A 191 35.51 6.04 -20.49
N LEU A 192 34.43 6.19 -21.27
CA LEU A 192 34.43 6.11 -22.73
C LEU A 192 34.56 7.51 -23.32
N THR A 193 35.38 7.64 -24.36
CA THR A 193 35.50 8.85 -25.17
C THR A 193 34.23 9.04 -26.00
N LEU A 194 33.23 9.67 -25.40
CA LEU A 194 31.99 10.06 -26.07
C LEU A 194 32.14 11.49 -26.64
N PRO A 195 31.41 11.84 -27.72
CA PRO A 195 31.22 13.23 -28.09
C PRO A 195 30.76 14.06 -26.88
N SER A 196 31.25 15.30 -26.76
CA SER A 196 31.04 16.17 -25.59
C SER A 196 29.58 16.50 -25.24
N ASN A 197 28.63 16.10 -26.09
CA ASN A 197 27.20 16.32 -25.95
C ASN A 197 26.39 15.01 -25.83
N THR A 198 27.03 13.89 -25.48
CA THR A 198 26.36 12.60 -25.34
C THR A 198 26.79 11.88 -24.07
N SER A 199 25.82 11.31 -23.36
CA SER A 199 26.02 10.42 -22.21
C SER A 199 25.47 9.04 -22.53
N LEU A 200 26.16 7.99 -22.07
CA LEU A 200 25.73 6.60 -22.23
C LEU A 200 25.43 6.01 -20.85
N ILE A 201 24.22 5.48 -20.67
CA ILE A 201 23.81 4.76 -19.47
C ILE A 201 23.75 3.28 -19.85
N ASN A 202 24.57 2.46 -19.20
CA ASN A 202 24.58 1.01 -19.42
C ASN A 202 24.06 0.32 -18.17
N VAL A 203 22.86 -0.25 -18.26
CA VAL A 203 22.28 -1.02 -17.17
C VAL A 203 22.44 -2.50 -17.50
N ARG A 204 23.16 -3.21 -16.62
CA ARG A 204 23.38 -4.66 -16.71
C ARG A 204 22.80 -5.29 -15.45
N GLY A 205 21.88 -6.24 -15.63
CA GLY A 205 21.28 -6.98 -14.55
C GLY A 205 20.62 -8.26 -15.07
N PRO A 206 20.30 -9.22 -14.18
CA PRO A 206 19.50 -10.38 -14.56
C PRO A 206 18.14 -9.91 -15.08
N LEU A 207 17.81 -10.28 -16.32
CA LEU A 207 16.56 -9.91 -17.04
C LEU A 207 15.36 -10.77 -16.61
N SER A 208 15.37 -11.32 -15.39
CA SER A 208 14.30 -12.23 -14.96
C SER A 208 12.97 -11.51 -14.68
N GLU A 209 12.97 -10.18 -14.59
CA GLU A 209 11.80 -9.37 -14.24
C GLU A 209 11.80 -8.01 -14.98
N ASN A 210 10.61 -7.40 -15.09
CA ASN A 210 10.47 -6.04 -15.61
C ASN A 210 11.11 -5.04 -14.64
N ILE A 211 12.02 -4.22 -15.18
CA ILE A 211 12.74 -3.19 -14.42
C ILE A 211 12.32 -1.85 -14.96
N THR A 212 11.70 -1.04 -14.10
CA THR A 212 11.51 0.38 -14.38
C THR A 212 12.78 1.11 -14.02
N ILE A 213 13.46 1.67 -15.01
CA ILE A 213 14.65 2.50 -14.77
C ILE A 213 14.22 3.95 -14.78
N GLN A 214 14.18 4.56 -13.60
CA GLN A 214 13.96 5.99 -13.46
C GLN A 214 15.30 6.71 -13.49
N LEU A 215 15.46 7.59 -14.47
CA LEU A 215 16.57 8.54 -14.51
C LEU A 215 16.09 9.88 -13.96
N GLY A 216 16.93 10.58 -13.19
CA GLY A 216 16.58 11.91 -12.67
C GLY A 216 17.80 12.80 -12.44
N GLN A 217 17.54 14.10 -12.20
CA GLN A 217 18.57 15.13 -11.99
C GLN A 217 19.54 15.28 -13.16
N PHE A 218 19.01 15.36 -14.39
CA PHE A 218 19.82 15.68 -15.55
C PHE A 218 20.31 17.13 -15.48
N ASP A 219 21.61 17.37 -15.60
CA ASP A 219 22.15 18.71 -15.81
C ASP A 219 22.15 19.04 -17.30
N ILE A 220 21.07 19.68 -17.76
CA ILE A 220 20.82 19.91 -19.19
C ILE A 220 21.20 21.34 -19.58
N ASN A 221 22.48 21.57 -19.87
CA ASN A 221 23.01 22.88 -20.24
C ASN A 221 23.12 23.12 -21.76
N GLY A 222 22.61 22.21 -22.59
CA GLY A 222 22.73 22.26 -24.06
C GLY A 222 21.50 22.86 -24.77
N THR A 223 21.66 23.29 -26.02
CA THR A 223 20.54 23.73 -26.87
C THR A 223 19.79 22.51 -27.43
N ASN A 224 18.47 22.46 -27.21
CA ASN A 224 17.55 21.39 -27.67
C ASN A 224 17.95 19.95 -27.26
N PRO A 225 18.01 19.69 -25.95
CA PRO A 225 18.27 18.34 -25.42
C PRO A 225 17.20 17.35 -25.90
N SER A 226 17.63 16.17 -26.35
CA SER A 226 16.73 15.12 -26.86
C SER A 226 17.25 13.71 -26.57
N LEU A 227 16.32 12.81 -26.28
CA LEU A 227 16.60 11.37 -26.21
C LEU A 227 16.80 10.82 -27.63
N LYS A 228 18.04 10.42 -27.98
CA LYS A 228 18.33 9.93 -29.33
C LYS A 228 17.77 8.55 -29.63
N TYR A 229 18.03 7.58 -28.75
CA TYR A 229 17.57 6.21 -28.87
C TYR A 229 17.76 5.47 -27.54
N VAL A 230 16.93 4.46 -27.31
CA VAL A 230 17.12 3.44 -26.27
C VAL A 230 17.43 2.13 -26.97
N LYS A 231 18.37 1.34 -26.44
CA LYS A 231 18.72 0.03 -27.00
C LYS A 231 18.68 -1.05 -25.92
N LEU A 232 18.10 -2.20 -26.26
CA LEU A 232 18.16 -3.42 -25.46
C LEU A 232 18.82 -4.52 -26.30
N ASN A 233 19.91 -5.10 -25.80
CA ASN A 233 20.66 -6.17 -26.49
C ASN A 233 21.05 -5.84 -27.94
N GLY A 234 21.34 -4.56 -28.23
CA GLY A 234 21.72 -4.08 -29.55
C GLY A 234 20.56 -3.65 -30.45
N SER A 235 19.31 -4.01 -30.11
CA SER A 235 18.10 -3.59 -30.82
C SER A 235 17.61 -2.24 -30.32
N THR A 236 17.30 -1.32 -31.23
CA THR A 236 16.69 -0.03 -30.88
C THR A 236 15.24 -0.23 -30.46
N LEU A 237 14.89 0.28 -29.29
CA LEU A 237 13.54 0.28 -28.74
C LEU A 237 12.72 1.46 -29.29
N THR A 238 11.40 1.32 -29.27
CA THR A 238 10.43 2.31 -29.71
C THR A 238 9.66 2.92 -28.54
N THR A 239 9.54 4.25 -28.54
CA THR A 239 8.70 4.97 -27.57
C THR A 239 7.26 4.47 -27.64
N SER A 240 6.57 4.41 -26.50
CA SER A 240 5.18 3.95 -26.28
C SER A 240 4.88 2.46 -26.44
N ALA A 241 5.77 1.68 -27.06
CA ALA A 241 5.65 0.22 -27.12
C ALA A 241 6.62 -0.49 -26.17
N ASP A 242 7.87 -0.02 -26.11
CA ASP A 242 8.93 -0.64 -25.30
C ASP A 242 9.37 0.24 -24.11
N TYR A 243 9.07 1.53 -24.15
CA TYR A 243 9.36 2.45 -23.06
C TYR A 243 8.52 3.73 -23.18
N THR A 244 8.28 4.37 -22.04
CA THR A 244 7.55 5.63 -21.93
C THR A 244 8.45 6.73 -21.37
N VAL A 245 8.38 7.93 -21.94
CA VAL A 245 9.03 9.14 -21.40
C VAL A 245 7.91 10.04 -20.89
N TYR A 246 8.05 10.58 -19.68
CA TYR A 246 7.09 11.55 -19.14
C TYR A 246 7.78 12.56 -18.22
N GLU A 247 7.25 13.77 -18.20
CA GLU A 247 7.65 14.79 -17.23
C GLU A 247 6.98 14.48 -15.89
N LYS A 248 7.75 14.53 -14.79
CA LYS A 248 7.24 14.26 -13.44
C LYS A 248 7.17 15.55 -12.63
N ASN A 249 5.99 16.15 -12.56
CA ASN A 249 5.73 17.29 -11.67
C ASN A 249 4.98 16.82 -10.40
N GLY A 250 5.74 16.36 -9.41
CA GLY A 250 5.17 15.72 -8.22
C GLY A 250 4.53 14.36 -8.52
N ALA A 251 3.20 14.28 -8.44
CA ALA A 251 2.43 13.05 -8.69
C ALA A 251 1.82 12.96 -10.11
N THR A 252 1.87 14.04 -10.89
CA THR A 252 1.34 14.06 -12.26
C THR A 252 2.39 13.58 -13.26
N ARG A 253 1.93 12.89 -14.29
CA ARG A 253 2.74 12.48 -15.45
C ARG A 253 2.19 13.22 -16.68
N SER A 254 3.02 14.03 -17.33
CA SER A 254 2.70 14.70 -18.60
C SER A 254 3.55 14.13 -19.72
N SER A 255 3.07 14.22 -20.96
CA SER A 255 3.94 14.00 -22.12
C SER A 255 5.09 15.01 -22.04
N PRO A 256 6.33 14.58 -22.28
CA PRO A 256 7.47 15.49 -22.26
C PRO A 256 7.29 16.54 -23.35
N GLY A 257 7.85 17.73 -23.12
CA GLY A 257 7.88 18.80 -24.12
C GLY A 257 8.66 18.41 -25.38
N SER A 258 8.83 19.37 -26.30
CA SER A 258 9.65 19.16 -27.51
C SER A 258 11.15 18.94 -27.22
N SER A 259 11.57 19.14 -25.97
CA SER A 259 12.93 18.96 -25.47
C SER A 259 12.88 18.38 -24.06
N LEU A 260 13.92 17.65 -23.66
CA LEU A 260 14.03 17.14 -22.29
C LEU A 260 14.30 18.26 -21.28
N ASP A 261 13.68 18.19 -20.10
CA ASP A 261 13.96 19.04 -18.94
C ASP A 261 14.52 18.21 -17.75
N THR A 262 15.06 18.92 -16.77
CA THR A 262 15.61 18.44 -15.49
C THR A 262 14.65 17.53 -14.70
N ASP A 263 13.34 17.71 -14.88
CA ASP A 263 12.27 16.96 -14.20
C ASP A 263 11.70 15.78 -15.03
N ASP A 264 12.27 15.51 -16.21
CA ASP A 264 11.83 14.40 -17.05
C ASP A 264 12.28 13.04 -16.52
N VAL A 265 11.36 12.08 -16.61
CA VAL A 265 11.55 10.69 -16.22
C VAL A 265 11.41 9.78 -17.43
N LEU A 266 12.46 8.99 -17.67
CA LEU A 266 12.41 7.82 -18.54
C LEU A 266 11.85 6.64 -17.74
N CYS A 267 10.95 5.85 -18.32
CA CYS A 267 10.43 4.60 -17.77
C CYS A 267 10.53 3.52 -18.86
N LEU A 268 11.30 2.47 -18.62
CA LEU A 268 11.32 1.28 -19.48
C LEU A 268 10.19 0.37 -19.01
N ASP A 269 9.35 -0.10 -19.95
CA ASP A 269 8.17 -0.93 -19.68
C ASP A 269 8.43 -2.41 -20.02
#